data_AF-A0A9X6NG11-F1
#
_entry.id   AF-A0A9X6NG11-F1
#
_cell.length_a   1.000
_cell.length_b   1.000
_cell.length_c   1.000
_cell.angle_alpha   90.00
_cell.angle_beta   90.00
_cell.angle_gamma   90.00
#
_symmetry.space_group_name_H-M   'P 1'
#
loop_
_entity.id
_entity.type
_entity.pdbx_description
1 polymer ?
#
loop_
_entity_poly.entity_id
_entity_poly.type
_entity_poly.pdbx_seq_one_letter_code
_entity_poly.pdbx_strand_id
1 'polypeptide(L)'
;MNPNWDDETLYQEARAIVAAQLQHIVFNEWLPVLLGPEAMNTLGLNLMPSGRYHRYDAKVNAGLANEFSAAAFRVGHTMATRVYTRLSGAHQPLPGIRLSNTFFKANEIYKVGMLDEVLCGMMDQSGKIVENSATTELSQHLFPSNGTALFGMDLISINIQRGRDHGLPAYMNWRKLCDLSTADKFAGLKGLRVFPDYD
;
A
#
# COMPACT_ATOMS: atom_id res chain seq x y z
N MET A 1 -23.35 3.19 -27.14
CA MET A 1 -22.73 4.52 -27.37
C MET A 1 -22.03 4.55 -28.73
N ASN A 2 -21.08 3.63 -29.01
CA ASN A 2 -20.43 3.50 -30.32
C ASN A 2 -20.69 2.08 -30.91
N PRO A 3 -21.78 1.86 -31.68
CA PRO A 3 -22.17 0.52 -32.14
C PRO A 3 -21.26 -0.04 -33.26
N ASN A 4 -20.43 0.79 -33.88
CA ASN A 4 -19.57 0.41 -35.00
C ASN A 4 -18.14 0.05 -34.56
N TRP A 5 -17.83 0.10 -33.26
CA TRP A 5 -16.51 -0.30 -32.75
C TRP A 5 -16.41 -1.82 -32.71
N ASP A 6 -15.24 -2.34 -33.09
CA ASP A 6 -14.92 -3.74 -32.93
C ASP A 6 -14.46 -4.06 -31.49
N ASP A 7 -14.30 -5.35 -31.20
CA ASP A 7 -13.95 -5.83 -29.85
C ASP A 7 -12.59 -5.32 -29.36
N GLU A 8 -11.60 -5.17 -30.26
CA GLU A 8 -10.27 -4.65 -29.91
C GLU A 8 -10.35 -3.17 -29.52
N THR A 9 -11.08 -2.36 -30.30
CA THR A 9 -11.31 -0.95 -29.98
C THR A 9 -12.02 -0.83 -28.64
N LEU A 10 -13.07 -1.62 -28.41
CA LEU A 10 -13.80 -1.63 -27.14
C LEU A 10 -12.89 -1.99 -25.96
N TYR A 11 -12.04 -3.01 -26.11
CA TYR A 11 -11.10 -3.43 -25.08
C TYR A 11 -10.06 -2.34 -24.76
N GLN A 12 -9.40 -1.76 -25.77
CA GLN A 12 -8.34 -0.78 -25.54
C GLN A 12 -8.88 0.52 -24.95
N GLU A 13 -10.06 0.97 -25.39
CA GLU A 13 -10.70 2.17 -24.85
C GLU A 13 -11.13 1.94 -23.38
N ALA A 14 -11.74 0.78 -23.07
CA ALA A 14 -12.06 0.42 -21.69
C ALA A 14 -10.80 0.33 -20.82
N ARG A 15 -9.73 -0.31 -21.31
CA ARG A 15 -8.43 -0.43 -20.63
C ARG A 15 -7.81 0.94 -20.36
N ALA A 16 -7.83 1.84 -21.34
CA ALA A 16 -7.30 3.19 -21.19
C ALA A 16 -8.06 3.99 -20.12
N ILE A 17 -9.39 3.86 -20.09
CA ILE A 17 -10.23 4.49 -19.07
C ILE A 17 -9.93 3.95 -17.68
N VAL A 18 -9.86 2.63 -17.50
CA VAL A 18 -9.56 2.02 -16.19
C VAL A 18 -8.16 2.41 -15.71
N ALA A 19 -7.17 2.47 -16.60
CA ALA A 19 -5.83 2.94 -16.26
C ALA A 19 -5.84 4.41 -15.81
N ALA A 20 -6.60 5.28 -16.50
CA ALA A 20 -6.76 6.68 -16.12
C ALA A 20 -7.48 6.83 -14.77
N GLN A 21 -8.51 6.02 -14.50
CA GLN A 21 -9.19 6.00 -13.19
C GLN A 21 -8.22 5.62 -12.06
N LEU A 22 -7.41 4.57 -12.26
CA LEU A 22 -6.41 4.16 -11.27
C LEU A 22 -5.38 5.26 -11.02
N GLN A 23 -4.85 5.89 -12.07
CA GLN A 23 -3.92 7.01 -11.94
C GLN A 23 -4.58 8.20 -11.18
N HIS A 24 -5.82 8.53 -11.50
CA HIS A 24 -6.54 9.59 -10.81
C HIS A 24 -6.67 9.28 -9.32
N ILE A 25 -7.15 8.08 -8.94
CA ILE A 25 -7.28 7.68 -7.53
C ILE A 25 -5.92 7.75 -6.82
N VAL A 26 -4.85 7.24 -7.44
CA VAL A 26 -3.51 7.25 -6.84
C VAL A 26 -3.02 8.67 -6.57
N PHE A 27 -3.05 9.57 -7.56
CA PHE A 27 -2.47 10.90 -7.44
C PHE A 27 -3.39 11.92 -6.74
N ASN A 28 -4.70 11.77 -6.86
CA ASN A 28 -5.67 12.72 -6.30
C ASN A 28 -6.14 12.35 -4.89
N GLU A 29 -6.22 11.06 -4.56
CA GLU A 29 -6.86 10.60 -3.33
C GLU A 29 -5.88 9.91 -2.40
N TRP A 30 -5.03 9.01 -2.93
CA TRP A 30 -4.19 8.18 -2.08
C TRP A 30 -2.85 8.84 -1.69
N LEU A 31 -2.08 9.34 -2.67
CA LEU A 31 -0.78 9.98 -2.41
C LEU A 31 -0.86 11.21 -1.49
N PRO A 32 -1.87 12.11 -1.60
CA PRO A 32 -2.00 13.24 -0.67
C PRO A 32 -2.14 12.81 0.79
N VAL A 33 -2.88 11.73 1.06
CA VAL A 33 -3.06 11.18 2.41
C VAL A 33 -1.77 10.53 2.91
N LEU A 34 -1.03 9.84 2.03
CA LEU A 34 0.20 9.14 2.40
C LEU A 34 1.39 10.09 2.62
N LEU A 35 1.59 11.06 1.72
CA LEU A 35 2.77 11.92 1.68
C LEU A 35 2.56 13.28 2.34
N GLY A 36 1.30 13.71 2.48
CA GLY A 36 0.94 15.03 2.97
C GLY A 36 1.10 16.14 1.92
N PRO A 37 0.52 17.33 2.17
CA PRO A 37 0.45 18.42 1.19
C PRO A 37 1.84 19.00 0.86
N GLU A 38 2.76 19.05 1.82
CA GLU A 38 4.12 19.60 1.59
C GLU A 38 4.90 18.78 0.57
N ALA A 39 4.92 17.45 0.72
CA ALA A 39 5.60 16.56 -0.21
C ALA A 39 4.93 16.56 -1.59
N MET A 40 3.59 16.55 -1.65
CA MET A 40 2.85 16.65 -2.92
C MET A 40 3.21 17.93 -3.70
N ASN A 41 3.31 19.07 -3.01
CA ASN A 41 3.69 20.35 -3.59
C ASN A 41 5.16 20.36 -4.04
N THR A 42 6.07 19.92 -3.18
CA THR A 42 7.52 19.96 -3.43
C THR A 42 7.93 19.06 -4.59
N LEU A 43 7.28 17.89 -4.70
CA LEU A 43 7.53 16.91 -5.75
C LEU A 43 6.69 17.16 -7.02
N GLY A 44 5.79 18.15 -7.01
CA GLY A 44 4.95 18.49 -8.15
C GLY A 44 3.96 17.38 -8.56
N LEU A 45 3.43 16.65 -7.58
CA LEU A 45 2.57 15.47 -7.80
C LEU A 45 1.08 15.81 -7.88
N ASN A 46 0.70 17.06 -7.62
CA ASN A 46 -0.70 17.49 -7.69
C ASN A 46 -1.22 17.45 -9.13
N LEU A 47 -2.46 16.96 -9.29
CA LEU A 47 -3.14 16.99 -10.58
C LEU A 47 -3.50 18.42 -10.99
N MET A 48 -3.56 18.65 -12.30
CA MET A 48 -4.11 19.89 -12.84
C MET A 48 -5.64 19.93 -12.60
N PRO A 49 -6.21 21.07 -12.20
CA PRO A 49 -7.65 21.17 -11.95
C PRO A 49 -8.49 21.01 -13.23
N SER A 50 -7.89 21.22 -14.41
CA SER A 50 -8.49 20.95 -15.71
C SER A 50 -7.43 20.89 -16.81
N GLY A 51 -7.82 20.38 -17.98
CA GLY A 51 -6.98 20.35 -19.18
C GLY A 51 -6.10 19.11 -19.27
N ARG A 52 -5.07 19.18 -20.12
CA ARG A 52 -4.11 18.09 -20.35
C ARG A 52 -2.77 18.39 -19.68
N TYR A 53 -2.14 17.36 -19.14
CA TYR A 53 -0.78 17.46 -18.66
C TYR A 53 0.19 17.50 -19.86
N HIS A 54 1.05 18.53 -19.90
CA HIS A 54 1.95 18.78 -21.03
C HIS A 54 3.43 18.60 -20.71
N ARG A 55 3.77 18.12 -19.50
CA ARG A 55 5.16 17.95 -19.06
C ARG A 55 5.63 16.49 -19.10
N TYR A 56 5.15 15.72 -20.07
CA TYR A 56 5.76 14.43 -20.37
C TYR A 56 7.21 14.66 -20.82
N ASP A 57 8.14 13.95 -20.20
CA ASP A 57 9.56 14.00 -20.55
C ASP A 57 10.06 12.57 -20.83
N ALA A 58 10.42 12.32 -22.09
CA ALA A 58 10.92 11.02 -22.55
C ALA A 58 12.30 10.66 -21.96
N LYS A 59 13.00 11.60 -21.32
CA LYS A 59 14.29 11.36 -20.64
C LYS A 59 14.12 10.84 -19.21
N VAL A 60 12.91 10.91 -18.64
CA VAL A 60 12.63 10.39 -17.31
C VAL A 60 12.72 8.86 -17.33
N ASN A 61 13.51 8.31 -16.42
CA ASN A 61 13.54 6.86 -16.21
C ASN A 61 12.28 6.41 -15.47
N ALA A 62 11.37 5.74 -16.16
CA ALA A 62 10.15 5.16 -15.58
C ALA A 62 10.36 3.78 -14.93
N GLY A 63 11.60 3.32 -14.83
CA GLY A 63 11.95 2.07 -14.16
C GLY A 63 11.68 2.11 -12.67
N LEU A 64 11.17 1.00 -12.13
CA LEU A 64 10.92 0.88 -10.69
C LEU A 64 12.25 0.74 -9.95
N ALA A 65 12.49 1.63 -8.99
CA ALA A 65 13.69 1.58 -8.17
C ALA A 65 13.71 0.34 -7.27
N ASN A 66 14.90 -0.24 -7.07
CA ASN A 66 15.08 -1.46 -6.30
C ASN A 66 14.61 -1.26 -4.85
N GLU A 67 15.06 -0.18 -4.21
CA GLU A 67 14.70 0.24 -2.87
C GLU A 67 13.20 0.49 -2.68
N PHE A 68 12.51 0.95 -3.73
CA PHE A 68 11.08 1.20 -3.67
C PHE A 68 10.31 -0.13 -3.53
N SER A 69 10.63 -1.09 -4.40
CA SER A 69 9.97 -2.42 -4.42
C SER A 69 10.42 -3.35 -3.28
N ALA A 70 11.70 -3.34 -2.94
CA ALA A 70 12.28 -4.23 -1.95
C ALA A 70 12.06 -3.74 -0.51
N ALA A 71 11.87 -2.43 -0.30
CA ALA A 71 11.70 -1.84 1.04
C ALA A 71 10.59 -0.77 1.14
N ALA A 72 10.71 0.38 0.48
CA ALA A 72 9.91 1.57 0.83
C ALA A 72 8.39 1.35 0.68
N PHE A 73 7.93 0.76 -0.42
CA PHE A 73 6.51 0.54 -0.67
C PHE A 73 5.92 -0.59 0.18
N ARG A 74 6.73 -1.27 0.99
CA ARG A 74 6.28 -2.25 1.99
C ARG A 74 5.77 -1.60 3.28
N VAL A 75 5.73 -0.26 3.35
CA VAL A 75 5.08 0.50 4.43
C VAL A 75 3.63 0.05 4.67
N GLY A 76 2.92 -0.41 3.63
CA GLY A 76 1.58 -0.96 3.77
C GLY A 76 1.47 -2.15 4.72
N HIS A 77 2.55 -2.90 4.98
CA HIS A 77 2.53 -4.00 5.94
C HIS A 77 2.35 -3.52 7.39
N THR A 78 2.74 -2.28 7.72
CA THR A 78 2.51 -1.70 9.05
C THR A 78 1.06 -1.21 9.21
N MET A 79 0.38 -0.95 8.09
CA MET A 79 -1.00 -0.48 8.02
C MET A 79 -2.02 -1.63 7.97
N ALA A 80 -1.56 -2.88 7.89
CA ALA A 80 -2.44 -4.04 7.90
C ALA A 80 -3.06 -4.23 9.29
N THR A 81 -4.37 -4.45 9.31
CA THR A 81 -5.11 -4.70 10.54
C THR A 81 -5.08 -6.18 10.91
N ARG A 82 -5.40 -6.49 12.17
CA ARG A 82 -5.46 -7.88 12.66
C ARG A 82 -6.70 -8.64 12.19
N VAL A 83 -7.82 -7.91 12.04
CA VAL A 83 -9.13 -8.44 11.68
C VAL A 83 -9.73 -7.53 10.63
N TYR A 84 -10.27 -8.11 9.57
CA TYR A 84 -11.10 -7.39 8.62
C TYR A 84 -12.55 -7.38 9.09
N THR A 85 -13.12 -6.20 9.18
CA THR A 85 -14.52 -5.96 9.50
C THR A 85 -15.40 -6.44 8.36
N ARG A 86 -16.56 -6.99 8.70
CA ARG A 86 -17.65 -7.27 7.77
C ARG A 86 -18.89 -6.54 8.24
N LEU A 87 -19.62 -5.95 7.31
CA LEU A 87 -20.90 -5.30 7.58
C LEU A 87 -21.98 -5.91 6.70
N SER A 88 -23.19 -6.12 7.21
CA SER A 88 -24.31 -6.54 6.37
C SER A 88 -24.73 -5.42 5.40
N GLY A 89 -25.61 -5.73 4.44
CA GLY A 89 -26.21 -4.70 3.56
C GLY A 89 -26.97 -3.60 4.31
N ALA A 90 -27.41 -3.86 5.55
CA ALA A 90 -28.01 -2.86 6.43
C ALA A 90 -26.98 -2.11 7.31
N HIS A 91 -25.69 -2.17 6.94
CA HIS A 91 -24.56 -1.61 7.68
C HIS A 91 -24.48 -2.09 9.15
N GLN A 92 -24.96 -3.31 9.43
CA GLN A 92 -24.86 -3.90 10.76
C GLN A 92 -23.57 -4.72 10.89
N PRO A 93 -22.85 -4.65 12.02
CA PRO A 93 -21.61 -5.37 12.20
C PRO A 93 -21.83 -6.88 12.17
N LEU A 94 -20.99 -7.58 11.39
CA LEU A 94 -20.90 -9.03 11.32
C LEU A 94 -19.59 -9.51 11.96
N PRO A 95 -19.47 -10.80 12.31
CA PRO A 95 -18.22 -11.36 12.82
C PRO A 95 -17.06 -11.13 11.83
N GLY A 96 -16.06 -10.38 12.29
CA GLY A 96 -14.85 -10.10 11.52
C GLY A 96 -13.98 -11.34 11.33
N ILE A 97 -13.11 -11.28 10.32
CA ILE A 97 -12.23 -12.39 9.96
C ILE A 97 -10.78 -12.01 10.27
N ARG A 98 -10.09 -12.84 11.04
CA ARG A 98 -8.65 -12.68 11.27
C ARG A 98 -7.88 -12.73 9.94
N LEU A 99 -6.93 -11.83 9.77
CA LEU A 99 -6.11 -11.74 8.56
C LEU A 99 -5.39 -13.08 8.24
N SER A 100 -4.81 -13.77 9.22
CA SER A 100 -4.20 -15.09 9.00
C SER A 100 -5.15 -16.14 8.43
N ASN A 101 -6.47 -15.95 8.59
CA ASN A 101 -7.48 -16.85 8.07
C ASN A 101 -7.95 -16.51 6.66
N THR A 102 -7.48 -15.42 6.03
CA THR A 102 -7.92 -15.02 4.68
C THR A 102 -6.93 -15.38 3.58
N PHE A 103 -5.63 -15.52 3.93
CA PHE A 103 -4.58 -15.77 2.95
C PHE A 103 -4.85 -16.99 2.07
N PHE A 104 -4.85 -16.78 0.75
CA PHE A 104 -5.08 -17.80 -0.27
C PHE A 104 -6.39 -18.61 -0.13
N LYS A 105 -7.40 -18.07 0.57
CA LYS A 105 -8.72 -18.71 0.73
C LYS A 105 -9.77 -18.08 -0.19
N ALA A 106 -9.52 -18.10 -1.50
CA ALA A 106 -10.38 -17.46 -2.49
C ALA A 106 -11.84 -17.96 -2.45
N ASN A 107 -12.08 -19.22 -2.08
CA ASN A 107 -13.43 -19.78 -1.96
C ASN A 107 -14.33 -19.03 -0.97
N GLU A 108 -13.75 -18.31 0.00
CA GLU A 108 -14.52 -17.52 0.96
C GLU A 108 -15.27 -16.37 0.28
N ILE A 109 -14.69 -15.72 -0.74
CA ILE A 109 -15.31 -14.55 -1.39
C ILE A 109 -16.53 -14.93 -2.24
N TYR A 110 -16.62 -16.18 -2.70
CA TYR A 110 -17.74 -16.68 -3.50
C TYR A 110 -18.97 -17.05 -2.66
N LYS A 111 -18.86 -17.03 -1.34
CA LYS A 111 -20.01 -17.22 -0.46
C LYS A 111 -20.98 -16.05 -0.65
N VAL A 112 -22.27 -16.37 -0.74
CA VAL A 112 -23.34 -15.38 -0.95
C VAL A 112 -23.21 -14.25 0.07
N GLY A 113 -23.15 -13.02 -0.40
CA GLY A 113 -23.04 -11.80 0.43
C GLY A 113 -21.63 -11.41 0.86
N MET A 114 -20.63 -12.31 0.78
CA MET A 114 -19.30 -12.04 1.35
C MET A 114 -18.60 -10.84 0.72
N LEU A 115 -18.67 -10.69 -0.60
CA LEU A 115 -18.03 -9.58 -1.31
C LEU A 115 -18.57 -8.23 -0.82
N ASP A 116 -19.90 -8.08 -0.82
CA ASP A 116 -20.56 -6.85 -0.39
C ASP A 116 -20.25 -6.55 1.08
N GLU A 117 -20.24 -7.59 1.92
CA GLU A 117 -19.95 -7.43 3.34
C GLU A 117 -18.53 -6.95 3.61
N VAL A 118 -17.55 -7.45 2.85
CA VAL A 118 -16.15 -7.05 2.92
C VAL A 118 -15.98 -5.64 2.36
N LEU A 119 -16.62 -5.30 1.24
CA LEU A 119 -16.56 -3.96 0.66
C LEU A 119 -17.16 -2.91 1.62
N CYS A 120 -18.31 -3.19 2.22
CA CYS A 120 -18.88 -2.33 3.27
C CYS A 120 -17.93 -2.21 4.47
N GLY A 121 -17.31 -3.31 4.90
CA GLY A 121 -16.29 -3.30 5.93
C GLY A 121 -15.07 -2.44 5.58
N MET A 122 -14.58 -2.48 4.34
CA MET A 122 -13.46 -1.66 3.87
C MET A 122 -13.77 -0.17 3.82
N MET A 123 -15.03 0.20 3.60
CA MET A 123 -15.46 1.61 3.61
C MET A 123 -15.59 2.19 5.02
N ASP A 124 -15.94 1.36 6.01
CA ASP A 124 -16.23 1.80 7.38
C ASP A 124 -15.05 1.60 8.35
N GLN A 125 -14.26 0.55 8.14
CA GLN A 125 -13.12 0.24 8.99
C GLN A 125 -12.00 1.27 8.81
N SER A 126 -11.64 1.97 9.89
CA SER A 126 -10.48 2.85 9.90
C SER A 126 -9.19 2.08 9.58
N GLY A 127 -8.40 2.63 8.67
CA GLY A 127 -7.06 2.13 8.37
C GLY A 127 -6.13 2.26 9.58
N LYS A 128 -5.13 1.38 9.67
CA LYS A 128 -4.07 1.53 10.67
C LYS A 128 -3.03 2.54 10.16
N ILE A 129 -2.62 3.46 11.03
CA ILE A 129 -1.56 4.44 10.74
C ILE A 129 -0.21 3.75 10.51
N VAL A 130 0.71 4.47 9.86
CA VAL A 130 2.09 3.99 9.69
C VAL A 130 2.79 3.99 11.05
N GLU A 131 3.31 2.83 11.45
CA GLU A 131 4.00 2.65 12.73
C GLU A 131 5.27 1.81 12.56
N ASN A 132 6.12 1.79 13.59
CA ASN A 132 7.30 0.93 13.65
C ASN A 132 6.99 -0.53 13.99
N SER A 133 5.73 -0.97 13.86
CA SER A 133 5.29 -2.32 14.20
C SER A 133 4.24 -2.83 13.20
N ALA A 134 4.19 -4.16 13.05
CA ALA A 134 3.16 -4.85 12.28
C ALA A 134 2.35 -5.78 13.18
N THR A 135 1.13 -6.08 12.75
CA THR A 135 0.26 -7.05 13.43
C THR A 135 0.91 -8.43 13.52
N THR A 136 0.60 -9.17 14.59
CA THR A 136 1.05 -10.57 14.78
C THR A 136 0.55 -11.48 13.67
N GLU A 137 -0.54 -11.13 12.99
CA GLU A 137 -1.04 -11.85 11.82
C GLU A 137 -0.03 -11.86 10.66
N LEU A 138 0.88 -10.87 10.60
CA LEU A 138 1.94 -10.78 9.60
C LEU A 138 3.32 -11.15 10.15
N SER A 139 3.61 -10.88 11.42
CA SER A 139 4.93 -11.17 12.01
C SER A 139 5.06 -12.59 12.60
N GLN A 140 3.95 -13.28 12.86
CA GLN A 140 3.98 -14.62 13.47
C GLN A 140 3.07 -15.63 12.76
N HIS A 141 2.07 -15.17 12.01
CA HIS A 141 1.07 -16.02 11.39
C HIS A 141 0.90 -15.72 9.90
N LEU A 142 1.95 -15.26 9.20
CA LEU A 142 1.90 -15.14 7.74
C LEU A 142 1.82 -16.54 7.13
N PHE A 143 0.78 -16.81 6.34
CA PHE A 143 0.58 -18.10 5.64
C PHE A 143 0.78 -19.32 6.56
N PRO A 144 -0.03 -19.45 7.64
CA PRO A 144 0.13 -20.57 8.55
C PRO A 144 -0.26 -21.86 7.84
N SER A 145 0.55 -22.91 8.00
CA SER A 145 0.27 -24.21 7.41
C SER A 145 -1.04 -24.78 7.98
N ASN A 146 -2.02 -25.04 7.11
CA ASN A 146 -3.26 -25.78 7.34
C ASN A 146 -3.84 -25.76 8.76
N GLY A 147 -4.53 -24.68 9.18
CA GLY A 147 -5.54 -24.65 10.25
C GLY A 147 -5.15 -25.05 11.68
N THR A 148 -4.00 -25.71 11.87
CA THR A 148 -3.50 -26.31 13.12
C THR A 148 -2.08 -25.86 13.44
N ALA A 149 -1.39 -25.18 12.51
CA ALA A 149 -0.07 -24.64 12.81
C ALA A 149 -0.17 -23.52 13.85
N LEU A 150 0.54 -23.71 14.95
CA LEU A 150 0.67 -22.74 16.05
C LEU A 150 1.44 -21.48 15.63
N PHE A 151 2.10 -21.50 14.46
CA PHE A 151 2.91 -20.43 13.91
C PHE A 151 2.86 -20.44 12.37
N GLY A 152 3.15 -19.29 11.77
CA GLY A 152 3.40 -19.09 10.34
C GLY A 152 4.76 -18.46 10.12
N MET A 153 4.95 -17.86 8.95
CA MET A 153 6.12 -17.07 8.64
C MET A 153 6.06 -15.68 9.27
N ASP A 154 7.20 -14.98 9.24
CA ASP A 154 7.34 -13.60 9.68
C ASP A 154 7.63 -12.69 8.48
N LEU A 155 6.63 -11.90 8.08
CA LEU A 155 6.74 -10.96 6.96
C LEU A 155 7.81 -9.88 7.21
N ILE A 156 8.01 -9.47 8.46
CA ILE A 156 8.96 -8.41 8.81
C ILE A 156 10.38 -8.93 8.71
N SER A 157 10.63 -10.13 9.24
CA SER A 157 11.91 -10.81 9.04
C SER A 157 12.19 -11.08 7.56
N ILE A 158 11.17 -11.45 6.78
CA ILE A 158 11.29 -11.61 5.32
C ILE A 158 11.66 -10.27 4.64
N ASN A 159 11.06 -9.14 5.04
CA ASN A 159 11.40 -7.83 4.47
C ASN A 159 12.87 -7.46 4.77
N ILE A 160 13.33 -7.68 6.00
CA ILE A 160 14.74 -7.43 6.39
C ILE A 160 15.68 -8.31 5.55
N GLN A 161 15.36 -9.60 5.43
CA GLN A 161 16.20 -10.52 4.67
C GLN A 161 16.18 -10.19 3.17
N ARG A 162 15.04 -9.78 2.62
CA ARG A 162 14.90 -9.33 1.23
C ARG A 162 15.70 -8.06 0.96
N GLY A 163 15.75 -7.12 1.90
CA GLY A 163 16.60 -5.93 1.78
C GLY A 163 18.08 -6.29 1.66
N ARG A 164 18.55 -7.30 2.42
CA ARG A 164 19.93 -7.82 2.33
C ARG A 164 20.20 -8.53 1.01
N ASP A 165 19.27 -9.38 0.58
CA ASP A 165 19.30 -10.09 -0.69
C ASP A 165 19.42 -9.12 -1.89
N HIS A 166 18.67 -8.01 -1.84
CA HIS A 166 18.70 -6.95 -2.85
C HIS A 166 19.88 -5.97 -2.71
N GLY A 167 20.76 -6.18 -1.74
CA GLY A 167 21.93 -5.31 -1.51
C GLY A 167 21.56 -3.87 -1.16
N LEU A 168 20.45 -3.63 -0.48
CA LEU A 168 20.02 -2.28 -0.14
C LEU A 168 21.02 -1.60 0.82
N PRO A 169 21.40 -0.34 0.54
CA PRO A 169 22.17 0.48 1.47
C PRO A 169 21.52 0.60 2.86
N ALA A 170 22.35 0.83 3.87
CA ALA A 170 21.89 1.06 5.23
C ALA A 170 21.06 2.35 5.38
N TYR A 171 20.25 2.42 6.43
CA TYR A 171 19.34 3.54 6.71
C TYR A 171 19.99 4.92 6.63
N MET A 172 21.22 5.09 7.16
CA MET A 172 21.90 6.39 7.14
C MET A 172 22.32 6.82 5.73
N ASN A 173 22.56 5.89 4.81
CA ASN A 173 22.86 6.23 3.41
C ASN A 173 21.62 6.79 2.72
N TRP A 174 20.44 6.23 3.01
CA TRP A 174 19.16 6.75 2.51
C TRP A 174 18.81 8.11 3.11
N ARG A 175 19.02 8.30 4.41
CA ARG A 175 18.85 9.62 5.02
C ARG A 175 19.74 10.67 4.34
N LYS A 176 21.01 10.35 4.11
CA LYS A 176 21.93 11.23 3.39
C LYS A 176 21.48 11.51 1.95
N LEU A 177 20.97 10.50 1.23
CA LEU A 177 20.46 10.67 -0.13
C LEU A 177 19.23 11.60 -0.17
N CYS A 178 18.39 11.55 0.85
CA CYS A 178 17.21 12.40 0.99
C CYS A 178 17.49 13.73 1.72
N ASP A 179 18.75 14.15 1.83
CA ASP A 179 19.19 15.38 2.52
C ASP A 179 18.72 15.48 3.98
N LEU A 180 18.56 14.34 4.66
CA LEU A 180 18.21 14.25 6.07
C LEU A 180 19.44 14.09 6.97
N SER A 181 19.31 14.54 8.23
CA SER A 181 20.35 14.39 9.26
C SER A 181 20.74 12.93 9.48
N THR A 182 22.03 12.65 9.69
CA THR A 182 22.55 11.30 9.95
C THR A 182 23.08 11.17 11.37
N ALA A 183 23.25 9.93 11.85
CA ALA A 183 23.93 9.63 13.11
C ALA A 183 24.91 8.47 12.97
N ASP A 184 26.04 8.57 13.64
CA ASP A 184 27.11 7.57 13.72
C ASP A 184 27.19 6.87 15.10
N LYS A 185 26.42 7.37 16.08
CA LYS A 185 26.35 6.87 17.45
C LYS A 185 24.90 6.67 17.87
N PHE A 186 24.68 5.72 18.78
CA PHE A 186 23.34 5.42 19.33
C PHE A 186 22.65 6.66 19.91
N ALA A 187 23.39 7.50 20.64
CA ALA A 187 22.86 8.76 21.18
C ALA A 187 22.33 9.71 20.09
N GLY A 188 22.94 9.71 18.90
CA GLY A 188 22.51 10.53 17.77
C GLY A 188 21.22 10.04 17.12
N LEU A 189 20.74 8.84 17.43
CA LEU A 189 19.42 8.36 16.99
C LEU A 189 18.29 9.08 17.73
N LYS A 190 18.54 9.52 18.97
CA LYS A 190 17.57 10.22 19.82
C LYS A 190 17.36 11.64 19.30
N GLY A 191 16.40 11.80 18.39
CA GLY A 191 16.09 13.07 17.73
C GLY A 191 16.01 12.99 16.21
N LEU A 192 16.35 11.84 15.62
CA LEU A 192 16.05 11.61 14.21
C LEU A 192 14.54 11.43 14.04
N ARG A 193 13.93 12.28 13.21
CA ARG A 193 12.55 12.09 12.78
C ARG A 193 12.45 10.80 11.96
N VAL A 194 11.72 9.82 12.47
CA VAL A 194 11.51 8.51 11.81
C VAL A 194 10.23 8.53 10.97
N PHE A 195 9.22 9.28 11.41
CA PHE A 195 7.95 9.49 10.72
C PHE A 195 7.73 11.00 10.50
N PRO A 196 6.96 11.38 9.46
CA PRO A 196 6.43 12.74 9.37
C PRO A 196 5.54 13.04 10.57
N ASP A 197 5.50 14.31 10.99
CA ASP A 197 4.54 14.78 11.98
C ASP A 197 3.15 14.70 11.32
N TYR A 198 2.27 13.86 11.86
CA TYR A 198 0.86 13.83 11.45
C TYR A 198 0.12 14.82 12.35
N ASP A 199 -0.19 16.00 11.82
CA ASP A 199 -1.08 16.98 12.46
C ASP A 199 -2.56 16.52 12.42
#